data_AF-A0A952IF27-F1
#
_entry.id   AF-A0A952IF27-F1
#
_cell.length_a   1.000
_cell.length_b   1.000
_cell.length_c   1.000
_cell.angle_alpha   90.00
_cell.angle_beta   90.00
_cell.angle_gamma   90.00
#
_symmetry.space_group_name_H-M   'P 1'
#
loop_
_entity.id
_entity.type
_entity.pdbx_description
1 polymer ?
#
loop_
_entity_poly.entity_id
_entity_poly.type
_entity_poly.pdbx_seq_one_letter_code
_entity_poly.pdbx_strand_id
1 'polypeptide(L)' 'MSHQFTFADSEFSSKRRQTRREIFLSRMDNLLPWLQLLEVIEPFYPKIGNGRRPYPLEAMFRIH' A
#
# COMPACT_ATOMS: atom_id res chain seq x y z
N MET A 1 -13.38 7.40 -22.13
CA MET A 1 -12.08 7.19 -22.80
C MET A 1 -11.64 5.76 -22.50
N SER A 2 -11.89 4.84 -23.42
CA SER A 2 -11.52 3.43 -23.29
C SER A 2 -10.00 3.30 -23.27
N HIS A 3 -9.45 2.74 -22.20
CA HIS A 3 -8.02 2.45 -22.08
C HIS A 3 -7.70 1.30 -23.05
N GLN A 4 -7.21 1.62 -24.25
CA GLN A 4 -6.83 0.62 -25.24
C GLN A 4 -5.43 0.12 -24.89
N PHE A 5 -5.35 -1.10 -24.36
CA PHE A 5 -4.08 -1.77 -24.11
C PHE A 5 -3.49 -2.24 -25.44
N THR A 6 -2.22 -1.93 -25.68
CA THR A 6 -1.49 -2.47 -26.83
C THR A 6 -1.07 -3.92 -26.56
N PHE A 7 -0.76 -4.68 -27.61
CA PHE A 7 -0.25 -6.05 -27.45
C PHE A 7 0.99 -6.10 -26.55
N ALA A 8 1.88 -5.09 -26.64
CA ALA A 8 3.02 -4.96 -25.74
C ALA A 8 2.58 -4.82 -24.27
N ASP A 9 1.59 -3.98 -23.97
CA ASP A 9 1.10 -3.80 -22.59
C ASP A 9 0.52 -5.10 -22.00
N SER A 10 -0.18 -5.88 -22.84
CA SER A 10 -0.73 -7.18 -22.43
C SER A 10 0.36 -8.21 -22.11
N GLU A 11 1.43 -8.26 -22.90
CA GLU A 11 2.57 -9.14 -22.66
C GLU A 11 3.35 -8.77 -21.39
N PHE A 12 3.51 -7.48 -21.11
CA PHE A 12 4.18 -7.01 -19.89
C PHE A 12 3.33 -7.19 -18.63
N SER A 13 1.99 -7.13 -18.74
CA SER A 13 1.10 -7.33 -17.58
C SER A 13 1.21 -8.75 -16.99
N SER A 14 1.42 -9.76 -17.85
CA SER A 14 1.51 -11.17 -17.44
C SER A 14 2.89 -11.57 -16.90
N LYS A 15 3.96 -10.84 -17.27
CA LYS A 15 5.36 -11.14 -16.91
C LYS A 15 5.96 -10.13 -15.93
N ARG A 16 5.14 -9.41 -15.17
CA ARG A 16 5.65 -8.46 -14.18
C ARG A 16 6.32 -9.23 -13.05
N ARG A 17 7.65 -9.13 -12.97
CA ARG A 17 8.43 -9.65 -11.84
C ARG A 17 7.97 -8.95 -10.58
N GLN A 18 7.48 -9.72 -9.61
CA GLN A 18 7.13 -9.18 -8.29
C GLN A 18 8.36 -8.56 -7.65
N THR A 19 8.21 -7.33 -7.16
CA THR A 19 9.27 -6.64 -6.44
C THR A 19 9.44 -7.28 -5.05
N ARG A 20 10.63 -7.14 -4.46
CA ARG A 20 10.88 -7.62 -3.08
C ARG A 20 9.88 -7.05 -2.07
N ARG A 21 9.46 -5.80 -2.29
CA ARG A 21 8.46 -5.11 -1.46
C ARG A 21 7.07 -5.74 -1.59
N GLU A 22 6.62 -6.04 -2.81
CA GLU A 22 5.33 -6.70 -3.02
C GLU A 22 5.28 -8.09 -2.38
N ILE A 23 6.36 -8.87 -2.50
CA ILE A 23 6.46 -10.19 -1.85
C ILE A 23 6.41 -10.04 -0.33
N PHE A 24 7.12 -9.06 0.24
CA PHE A 24 7.11 -8.81 1.68
C PHE A 24 5.71 -8.43 2.17
N LEU A 25 5.07 -7.46 1.52
CA LEU A 25 3.74 -6.98 1.93
C LEU A 25 2.69 -8.09 1.80
N SER A 26 2.72 -8.86 0.71
CA SER A 26 1.81 -10.00 0.54
C SER A 26 1.96 -11.06 1.65
N ARG A 27 3.18 -11.29 2.14
CA ARG A 27 3.38 -12.19 3.30
C ARG A 27 2.84 -11.57 4.58
N MET A 28 3.09 -10.29 4.81
CA MET A 28 2.62 -9.59 6.00
C MET A 28 1.08 -9.51 6.05
N ASP A 29 0.41 -9.34 4.90
CA ASP A 29 -1.04 -9.37 4.76
C ASP A 29 -1.68 -10.66 5.28
N ASN A 30 -0.98 -11.79 5.19
CA ASN A 30 -1.46 -13.07 5.70
C ASN A 30 -1.13 -13.30 7.17
N LEU A 31 -0.11 -12.62 7.70
CA LEU A 31 0.41 -12.86 9.04
C LEU A 31 -0.13 -11.88 10.08
N LEU A 32 -0.47 -10.66 9.67
CA LEU A 32 -0.81 -9.56 10.59
C LEU A 32 -2.28 -9.15 10.48
N PRO A 33 -2.96 -8.94 11.63
CA PRO A 33 -4.32 -8.40 11.65
C PRO A 33 -4.28 -6.88 11.47
N TRP A 34 -4.04 -6.41 10.25
CA TRP A 34 -3.83 -4.99 9.95
C TRP A 34 -4.90 -4.06 10.49
N LEU A 35 -6.17 -4.42 10.35
CA LEU A 35 -7.29 -3.60 10.80
C LEU A 35 -7.22 -3.35 12.31
N GLN A 36 -6.98 -4.40 13.09
CA GLN A 36 -6.85 -4.30 14.54
C GLN A 36 -5.64 -3.44 14.95
N LEU A 37 -4.52 -3.58 14.24
CA LEU A 37 -3.33 -2.78 14.48
C LEU A 37 -3.59 -1.29 14.18
N LEU A 38 -4.27 -0.99 13.06
CA LEU A 38 -4.61 0.36 12.69
C LEU A 38 -5.55 1.01 13.72
N GLU A 39 -6.56 0.29 14.20
CA GLU A 39 -7.49 0.77 15.24
C GLU A 39 -6.78 1.13 16.56
N VAL A 40 -5.77 0.34 16.95
CA VAL A 40 -4.98 0.63 18.16
C VAL A 40 -4.09 1.86 17.98
N ILE A 41 -3.58 2.10 16.77
CA ILE A 41 -2.64 3.19 16.48
C ILE A 41 -3.37 4.51 16.17
N GLU A 42 -4.55 4.46 15.54
CA GLU A 42 -5.31 5.62 15.09
C GLU A 42 -5.48 6.72 16.17
N PRO A 43 -5.81 6.41 17.45
CA PRO A 43 -5.98 7.44 18.48
C PRO A 43 -4.73 8.27 18.75
N PHE A 44 -3.55 7.69 18.53
CA PHE A 44 -2.24 8.29 18.79
C PHE A 44 -1.60 8.90 17.54
N TYR A 45 -2.18 8.65 16.36
CA TYR A 45 -1.61 9.13 15.11
C TYR A 45 -1.83 10.65 14.98
N PRO A 46 -0.80 11.41 14.52
CA PRO A 46 -0.92 12.85 14.39
C PRO A 46 -2.12 13.24 13.54
N LYS A 47 -2.97 14.09 14.12
CA LYS A 47 -4.11 14.69 13.44
C LYS A 47 -3.68 15.96 12.71
N ILE A 48 -4.47 16.36 11.73
CA ILE A 48 -4.20 17.55 10.90
C ILE A 48 -4.07 18.78 11.80
N GLY A 49 -2.96 19.50 11.66
CA GLY A 49 -2.67 20.76 12.36
C GLY A 49 -1.98 21.77 11.43
N ASN A 50 -1.35 22.80 11.99
CA ASN A 50 -0.74 23.93 11.24
C ASN A 50 0.61 23.60 10.54
N GLY A 51 0.80 22.36 10.08
CA GLY A 51 2.07 21.89 9.50
C GLY A 51 1.90 20.95 8.31
N ARG A 52 2.97 20.24 7.95
CA ARG A 52 2.92 19.23 6.88
C ARG A 52 1.90 18.16 7.26
N ARG A 53 0.99 17.87 6.32
CA ARG A 53 -0.02 16.83 6.53
C ARG A 53 0.68 15.48 6.76
N PRO A 54 0.33 14.76 7.83
CA PRO A 54 0.84 13.42 8.04
C PRO A 54 0.35 12.51 6.90
N TYR A 55 1.15 11.50 6.56
CA TYR A 55 0.73 10.50 5.58
C TYR A 55 -0.49 9.74 6.10
N PRO A 56 -1.33 9.16 5.24
CA PRO A 56 -2.36 8.23 5.69
C PRO A 56 -1.74 7.12 6.54
N LEU A 57 -2.33 6.80 7.68
CA LEU A 57 -1.78 5.83 8.63
C LEU A 57 -1.46 4.48 7.96
N GLU A 58 -2.38 3.97 7.14
CA GLU A 58 -2.19 2.71 6.39
C GLU A 58 -1.00 2.78 5.42
N ALA A 59 -0.81 3.92 4.75
CA ALA A 59 0.33 4.13 3.86
C ALA A 59 1.63 4.23 4.66
N MET A 60 1.63 4.90 5.82
CA MET A 60 2.82 4.96 6.68
C MET A 60 3.20 3.55 7.17
N PHE A 61 2.22 2.78 7.63
CA PHE A 61 2.43 1.46 8.24
C PHE A 61 2.82 0.38 7.23
N ARG A 62 2.41 0.49 5.97
CA ARG A 62 2.71 -0.50 4.90
C ARG A 62 3.91 -0.14 4.03
N ILE A 63 4.51 1.04 4.16
CA ILE A 63 5.48 1.55 3.17
C ILE A 63 6.80 1.97 3.80
N HIS A 64 6.79 2.49 5.03
CA HIS A 64 7.98 2.91 5.76
C HIS A 64 8.32 1.91 6.85
#